data_AF-A0A0V0T4V5-F1
#
_entry.id   AF-A0A0V0T4V5-F1
#
_cell.length_a   1.000
_cell.length_b   1.000
_cell.length_c   1.000
_cell.angle_alpha   90.00
_cell.angle_beta   90.00
_cell.angle_gamma   90.00
#
_symmetry.space_group_name_H-M   'P 1'
#
loop_
_entity.id
_entity.type
_entity.pdbx_description
1 polymer ?
#
loop_
_entity_poly.entity_id
_entity_poly.type
_entity_poly.pdbx_seq_one_letter_code
_entity_poly.pdbx_strand_id
1 'polypeptide(L)'
;MNSTSSPKGFENEIHNNNNRPSPSSSYWKNSPETLLNFYLKEVKNAFHKQTADKCIEFAVRCLTLTKILYGYTNTTLLAVHHCMLARIYWKLKNLNNQTCDHAKAALQYLTLLPTKGKLQLDKSEQTEQNLQQLNVALESMLLIGQVQHTNGQYAESNRFFKRALILLRRNKSNLPNEKLAQYWLTEFNCEIIMNYLNLNKIEDAKQHLNRATATLDENNIDSIIKLISTIILFGDKRQDKSSAAQYYKKALELTKFIQNQRDIRTADLMVNIVRASTKEKQQQQQQDFHKLRHCLEHAMTIYIEQLLDKSDVRIIDANNLLQKLNMENSDDGFPFYK
;
A
#
# COMPACT_ATOMS: atom_id res chain seq x y z
N MET A 1 69.76 -18.89 -50.26
CA MET A 1 69.00 -20.11 -50.57
C MET A 1 68.41 -20.63 -49.28
N ASN A 2 67.07 -20.61 -49.20
CA ASN A 2 66.14 -21.39 -48.36
C ASN A 2 66.37 -21.40 -46.83
N SER A 3 65.39 -21.21 -45.95
CA SER A 3 63.93 -21.32 -46.06
C SER A 3 63.26 -20.95 -44.73
N THR A 4 61.94 -20.73 -44.81
CA THR A 4 60.90 -20.75 -43.75
C THR A 4 60.89 -19.66 -42.67
N SER A 5 59.86 -18.81 -42.72
CA SER A 5 58.88 -18.75 -41.63
C SER A 5 57.53 -18.18 -42.10
N SER A 6 56.49 -18.88 -41.67
CA SER A 6 55.08 -18.97 -42.06
C SER A 6 54.21 -17.70 -42.09
N PRO A 7 53.01 -17.77 -42.72
CA PRO A 7 52.18 -16.64 -43.08
C PRO A 7 51.07 -16.35 -42.05
N LYS A 8 50.69 -15.08 -41.90
CA LYS A 8 49.42 -14.70 -41.26
C LYS A 8 48.36 -14.53 -42.35
N GLY A 9 47.33 -15.37 -42.27
CA GLY A 9 46.27 -15.54 -43.25
C GLY A 9 45.32 -14.36 -43.38
N PHE A 10 44.80 -14.27 -44.60
CA PHE A 10 43.72 -13.42 -45.07
C PHE A 10 42.33 -13.96 -44.65
N GLU A 11 41.45 -13.00 -44.36
CA GLU A 11 40.03 -12.89 -44.75
C GLU A 11 38.94 -13.92 -44.37
N ASN A 12 37.89 -13.32 -43.81
CA ASN A 12 36.46 -13.49 -44.06
C ASN A 12 35.56 -14.22 -43.04
N GLU A 13 34.54 -13.43 -42.64
CA GLU A 13 33.19 -13.75 -42.20
C GLU A 13 32.98 -14.52 -40.89
N ILE A 14 32.67 -13.76 -39.84
CA ILE A 14 31.66 -14.16 -38.84
C ILE A 14 30.66 -13.02 -38.71
N HIS A 15 29.47 -13.23 -39.26
CA HIS A 15 28.26 -12.48 -38.91
C HIS A 15 28.07 -12.50 -37.39
N ASN A 16 28.04 -11.33 -36.75
CA ASN A 16 27.44 -11.23 -35.44
C ASN A 16 26.55 -9.98 -35.34
N ASN A 17 25.26 -10.27 -35.16
CA ASN A 17 24.16 -9.34 -34.98
C ASN A 17 24.37 -8.48 -33.73
N ASN A 18 25.00 -7.33 -33.90
CA ASN A 18 24.93 -6.26 -32.91
C ASN A 18 23.58 -5.54 -33.04
N ASN A 19 22.53 -6.09 -32.42
CA ASN A 19 21.35 -5.34 -32.03
C ASN A 19 21.70 -4.37 -30.89
N ARG A 20 22.52 -3.38 -31.22
CA ARG A 20 22.66 -2.17 -30.42
C ARG A 20 21.57 -1.23 -30.93
N PRO A 21 20.56 -0.86 -30.13
CA PRO A 21 19.57 0.09 -30.61
C PRO A 21 20.28 1.41 -30.88
N SER A 22 20.39 1.74 -32.16
CA SER A 22 20.77 3.07 -32.63
C SER A 22 19.85 4.09 -31.98
N PRO A 23 20.36 5.24 -31.49
CA PRO A 23 19.52 6.28 -30.92
C PRO A 23 18.71 6.91 -32.06
N SER A 24 17.50 6.42 -32.26
CA SER A 24 16.53 7.03 -33.16
C SER A 24 16.14 8.40 -32.59
N SER A 25 16.82 9.44 -33.09
CA SER A 25 16.28 10.73 -33.48
C SER A 25 14.80 10.97 -33.12
N SER A 26 14.55 11.66 -31.98
CA SER A 26 13.39 12.57 -31.79
C SER A 26 13.36 13.31 -30.44
N TYR A 27 14.21 12.98 -29.46
CA TYR A 27 14.16 13.60 -28.12
C TYR A 27 14.36 15.13 -28.08
N TRP A 28 14.87 15.75 -29.15
CA TRP A 28 15.19 17.17 -29.23
C TRP A 28 14.02 18.10 -29.58
N LYS A 29 12.79 17.58 -29.78
CA LYS A 29 11.61 18.38 -30.20
C LYS A 29 10.51 18.55 -29.16
N ASN A 30 10.66 17.99 -27.96
CA ASN A 30 9.60 18.05 -26.94
C ASN A 30 9.83 19.25 -26.02
N SER A 31 8.80 20.08 -25.82
CA SER A 31 8.86 21.15 -24.81
C SER A 31 9.10 20.55 -23.42
N PRO A 32 9.69 21.29 -22.45
CA PRO A 32 9.91 20.73 -21.13
C PRO A 32 8.61 20.30 -20.42
N GLU A 33 7.46 20.91 -20.76
CA GLU A 33 6.13 20.47 -20.31
C GLU A 33 5.74 19.11 -20.91
N THR A 34 6.03 18.89 -22.19
CA THR A 34 5.79 17.59 -22.85
C THR A 34 6.66 16.51 -22.22
N LEU A 35 7.92 16.82 -21.91
CA LEU A 35 8.81 15.92 -21.19
C LEU A 35 8.33 15.64 -19.75
N LEU A 36 7.84 16.65 -19.04
CA LEU A 36 7.27 16.48 -17.69
C LEU A 36 6.09 15.50 -17.73
N ASN A 37 5.16 15.69 -18.66
CA ASN A 37 4.01 14.80 -18.83
C ASN A 37 4.42 13.37 -19.22
N PHE A 38 5.42 13.23 -20.07
CA PHE A 38 6.00 11.94 -20.42
C PHE A 38 6.55 11.23 -19.17
N TYR A 39 7.39 11.90 -18.38
CA TYR A 39 7.97 11.27 -17.19
C TYR A 39 6.93 10.99 -16.10
N LEU A 40 5.89 11.82 -15.94
CA LEU A 40 4.78 11.52 -15.03
C LEU A 40 4.05 10.22 -15.42
N LYS A 41 3.88 9.95 -16.72
CA LYS A 41 3.32 8.68 -17.21
C LYS A 41 4.28 7.52 -16.93
N GLU A 42 5.57 7.71 -17.18
CA GLU A 42 6.58 6.68 -16.94
C GLU A 42 6.77 6.35 -15.46
N VAL A 43 6.62 7.32 -14.54
CA VAL A 43 6.58 7.06 -13.10
C VAL A 43 5.44 6.09 -12.76
N LYS A 44 4.22 6.33 -13.27
CA LYS A 44 3.07 5.45 -13.02
C LYS A 44 3.34 4.04 -13.55
N ASN A 45 3.82 3.93 -14.79
CA ASN A 45 4.15 2.64 -15.40
C ASN A 45 5.22 1.88 -14.60
N ALA A 46 6.30 2.55 -14.21
CA ALA A 46 7.39 1.97 -13.44
C ALA A 46 6.96 1.57 -12.01
N PHE A 47 6.08 2.35 -11.39
CA PHE A 47 5.52 2.04 -10.07
C PHE A 47 4.66 0.77 -10.11
N HIS A 48 3.78 0.64 -11.11
CA HIS A 48 2.98 -0.57 -11.31
C HIS A 48 3.83 -1.81 -11.59
N LYS A 49 4.91 -1.67 -12.37
CA LYS A 49 5.87 -2.75 -12.63
C LYS A 49 6.83 -3.01 -11.47
N GLN A 50 6.72 -2.28 -10.36
CA GLN A 50 7.59 -2.36 -9.20
C GLN A 50 9.09 -2.19 -9.52
N THR A 51 9.42 -1.47 -10.59
CA THR A 51 10.81 -1.20 -10.98
C THR A 51 11.32 0.04 -10.25
N ALA A 52 11.79 -0.16 -9.03
CA ALA A 52 12.11 0.90 -8.08
C ALA A 52 13.07 1.97 -8.63
N ASP A 53 14.23 1.56 -9.19
CA ASP A 53 15.26 2.51 -9.64
C ASP A 53 14.79 3.38 -10.82
N LYS A 54 14.10 2.78 -11.79
CA LYS A 54 13.49 3.53 -12.90
C LYS A 54 12.41 4.49 -12.42
N CYS A 55 11.58 4.05 -11.47
CA CYS A 55 10.53 4.88 -10.90
C CYS A 55 11.11 6.12 -10.20
N ILE A 56 12.19 5.93 -9.43
CA ILE A 56 12.93 7.03 -8.78
C ILE A 56 13.56 7.94 -9.83
N GLU A 57 14.25 7.39 -10.84
CA GLU A 57 14.88 8.16 -11.92
C GLU A 57 13.86 9.09 -12.60
N PHE A 58 12.71 8.56 -13.01
CA PHE A 58 11.66 9.35 -13.64
C PHE A 58 11.06 10.39 -12.68
N ALA A 59 10.85 10.04 -11.41
CA ALA A 59 10.30 10.97 -10.42
C ALA A 59 11.25 12.14 -10.11
N VAL A 60 12.56 11.88 -10.06
CA VAL A 60 13.59 12.94 -9.92
C VAL A 60 13.60 13.85 -11.15
N ARG A 61 13.44 13.30 -12.36
CA ARG A 61 13.30 14.11 -13.59
C ARG A 61 12.07 15.00 -13.54
N CYS A 62 10.92 14.49 -13.09
CA CYS A 62 9.72 15.31 -12.93
C CYS A 62 9.92 16.47 -11.95
N LEU A 63 10.54 16.20 -10.78
CA LEU A 63 10.86 17.25 -9.80
C LEU A 63 11.81 18.30 -10.39
N THR A 64 12.84 17.86 -11.12
CA THR A 64 13.84 18.73 -11.73
C THR A 64 13.22 19.61 -12.81
N LEU A 65 12.44 19.03 -13.72
CA LEU A 65 11.72 19.77 -14.75
C LEU A 65 10.72 20.76 -14.16
N THR A 66 10.03 20.40 -13.07
CA THR A 66 9.13 21.32 -12.36
C THR A 66 9.89 22.55 -11.84
N LYS A 67 11.09 22.36 -11.26
CA LYS A 67 11.94 23.47 -10.81
C LYS A 67 12.43 24.34 -11.96
N ILE A 68 12.73 23.74 -13.12
CA ILE A 68 13.16 24.48 -14.32
C ILE A 68 12.01 25.30 -14.91
N LEU A 69 10.84 24.69 -15.07
CA LEU A 69 9.67 25.29 -15.71
C LEU A 69 9.03 26.40 -14.87
N TYR A 70 8.87 26.14 -13.57
CA TYR A 70 8.07 26.99 -12.69
C TYR A 70 8.88 27.62 -11.56
N GLY A 71 10.21 27.45 -11.56
CA GLY A 71 11.05 27.90 -10.46
C GLY A 71 10.62 27.31 -9.11
N TYR A 72 10.82 28.07 -8.04
CA TYR A 72 10.35 27.75 -6.69
C TYR A 72 8.96 28.33 -6.36
N THR A 73 8.26 28.89 -7.35
CA THR A 73 7.02 29.64 -7.14
C THR A 73 5.77 28.75 -7.18
N ASN A 74 5.78 27.67 -7.99
CA ASN A 74 4.71 26.68 -7.98
C ASN A 74 4.92 25.64 -6.85
N THR A 75 4.76 26.10 -5.62
CA THR A 75 5.02 25.29 -4.41
C THR A 75 4.09 24.08 -4.30
N THR A 76 2.85 24.17 -4.78
CA THR A 76 1.92 23.02 -4.82
C THR A 76 2.48 21.90 -5.68
N LEU A 77 2.91 22.19 -6.90
CA LEU A 77 3.45 21.17 -7.80
C LEU A 77 4.77 20.59 -7.28
N LEU A 78 5.63 21.42 -6.68
CA LEU A 78 6.84 20.94 -6.00
C LEU A 78 6.51 19.99 -4.84
N ALA A 79 5.50 20.32 -4.03
CA ALA A 79 5.05 19.47 -2.94
C ALA A 79 4.52 18.11 -3.45
N VAL A 80 3.77 18.10 -4.55
CA VAL A 80 3.28 16.87 -5.20
C VAL A 80 4.46 15.97 -5.59
N HIS A 81 5.48 16.52 -6.24
CA HIS A 81 6.64 15.74 -6.70
C HIS A 81 7.50 15.22 -5.54
N HIS A 82 7.67 16.01 -4.48
CA HIS A 82 8.32 15.55 -3.26
C HIS A 82 7.53 14.42 -2.59
N CYS A 83 6.20 14.55 -2.45
CA CYS A 83 5.36 13.50 -1.89
C CYS A 83 5.38 12.21 -2.73
N MET A 84 5.41 12.34 -4.06
CA MET A 84 5.58 11.22 -4.98
C MET A 84 6.90 10.48 -4.76
N LEU A 85 8.02 11.19 -4.61
CA LEU A 85 9.31 10.58 -4.28
C LEU A 85 9.27 9.88 -2.91
N ALA A 86 8.67 10.52 -1.90
CA ALA A 86 8.53 9.92 -0.58
C ALA A 86 7.76 8.59 -0.63
N ARG A 87 6.65 8.54 -1.39
CA ARG A 87 5.86 7.32 -1.62
C ARG A 87 6.69 6.23 -2.29
N ILE A 88 7.46 6.58 -3.32
CA ILE A 88 8.29 5.64 -4.07
C ILE A 88 9.37 5.04 -3.17
N TYR A 89 10.11 5.87 -2.43
CA TYR A 89 11.13 5.40 -1.48
C TYR A 89 10.54 4.49 -0.41
N TRP A 90 9.34 4.80 0.07
CA TRP A 90 8.65 4.00 1.07
C TRP A 90 8.24 2.64 0.50
N LYS A 91 7.44 2.65 -0.58
CA LYS A 91 6.77 1.45 -1.10
C LYS A 91 7.70 0.52 -1.88
N LEU A 92 8.73 1.03 -2.55
CA LEU A 92 9.55 0.23 -3.46
C LEU A 92 10.97 -0.05 -2.96
N LYS A 93 11.48 0.75 -2.01
CA LYS A 93 12.84 0.56 -1.46
C LYS A 93 12.88 0.43 0.06
N ASN A 94 11.78 0.72 0.75
CA ASN A 94 11.72 0.75 2.22
C ASN A 94 12.82 1.65 2.85
N LEU A 95 13.06 2.83 2.23
CA LEU A 95 14.12 3.75 2.63
C LEU A 95 13.59 4.89 3.52
N ASN A 96 13.61 4.65 4.83
CA ASN A 96 13.01 5.51 5.85
C ASN A 96 13.48 6.98 5.79
N ASN A 97 14.78 7.22 5.68
CA ASN A 97 15.33 8.58 5.72
C ASN A 97 14.88 9.39 4.50
N GLN A 98 15.04 8.84 3.30
CA GLN A 98 14.64 9.48 2.05
C GLN A 98 13.13 9.73 2.00
N THR A 99 12.32 8.78 2.47
CA THR A 99 10.88 8.98 2.63
C THR A 99 10.58 10.17 3.52
N CYS A 100 11.22 10.25 4.68
CA CYS A 100 11.02 11.35 5.64
C CYS A 100 11.48 12.70 5.08
N ASP A 101 12.65 12.78 4.45
CA ASP A 101 13.20 14.03 3.91
C ASP A 101 12.29 14.59 2.81
N HIS A 102 11.84 13.74 1.89
CA HIS A 102 10.94 14.16 0.82
C HIS A 102 9.54 14.51 1.35
N ALA A 103 8.98 13.75 2.31
CA ALA A 103 7.67 14.07 2.88
C ALA A 103 7.69 15.38 3.70
N LYS A 104 8.77 15.65 4.45
CA LYS A 104 8.97 16.92 5.15
C LYS A 104 9.11 18.09 4.18
N ALA A 105 9.88 17.91 3.10
CA ALA A 105 10.01 18.92 2.06
C ALA A 105 8.66 19.23 1.39
N ALA A 106 7.83 18.22 1.12
CA ALA A 106 6.48 18.43 0.61
C ALA A 106 5.63 19.29 1.56
N LEU A 107 5.60 18.97 2.85
CA LEU A 107 4.91 19.78 3.86
C LEU A 107 5.46 21.20 3.95
N GLN A 108 6.77 21.38 3.83
CA GLN A 108 7.40 22.70 3.84
C GLN A 108 6.94 23.54 2.65
N TYR A 109 6.93 22.99 1.44
CA TYR A 109 6.43 23.72 0.26
C TYR A 109 4.95 24.12 0.39
N LEU A 110 4.12 23.29 1.04
CA LEU A 110 2.74 23.66 1.33
C LEU A 110 2.63 24.82 2.35
N THR A 111 3.60 25.00 3.24
CA THR A 111 3.63 26.14 4.18
C THR A 111 4.19 27.42 3.57
N LEU A 112 4.95 27.32 2.48
CA LEU A 112 5.58 28.45 1.76
C LEU A 112 4.65 29.11 0.73
N LEU A 113 3.36 28.75 0.71
CA LEU A 113 2.39 29.36 -0.19
C LEU A 113 2.34 30.88 0.03
N PRO A 114 2.45 31.70 -1.03
CA PRO A 114 2.40 33.14 -0.88
C PRO A 114 1.05 33.55 -0.30
N THR A 115 1.08 34.14 0.91
CA THR A 115 -0.13 34.65 1.56
C THR A 115 -0.78 35.81 0.81
N LYS A 116 -0.13 36.43 -0.17
CA LYS A 116 -0.68 37.58 -0.91
C LYS A 116 -0.09 37.65 -2.32
N GLY A 117 -0.95 37.43 -3.32
CA GLY A 117 -0.63 37.52 -4.74
C GLY A 117 -1.72 36.85 -5.55
N LYS A 118 -2.95 37.37 -5.47
CA LYS A 118 -4.13 36.83 -6.17
C LYS A 118 -3.94 36.92 -7.69
N LEU A 119 -3.41 35.88 -8.31
CA LEU A 119 -4.04 35.40 -9.54
C LEU A 119 -5.39 34.83 -9.07
N GLN A 120 -6.48 35.50 -9.43
CA GLN A 120 -7.81 34.95 -9.18
C GLN A 120 -7.97 33.73 -10.08
N LEU A 121 -7.57 32.56 -9.56
CA LEU A 121 -8.00 31.29 -10.13
C LEU A 121 -9.51 31.27 -10.14
N ASP A 122 -10.09 30.62 -11.14
CA ASP A 122 -11.52 30.38 -11.09
C ASP A 122 -11.86 29.47 -9.88
N LYS A 123 -13.14 29.42 -9.51
CA LYS A 123 -13.56 28.66 -8.32
C LYS A 123 -13.26 27.17 -8.46
N SER A 124 -13.28 26.61 -9.67
CA SER A 124 -12.99 25.19 -9.94
C SER A 124 -11.51 24.87 -9.74
N GLU A 125 -10.62 25.65 -10.35
CA GLU A 125 -9.17 25.53 -10.27
C GLU A 125 -8.69 25.70 -8.82
N GLN A 126 -9.27 26.67 -8.09
CA GLN A 126 -8.97 26.84 -6.66
C GLN A 126 -9.40 25.63 -5.83
N THR A 127 -10.55 25.02 -6.15
CA THR A 127 -11.05 23.84 -5.45
C THR A 127 -10.15 22.63 -5.72
N GLU A 128 -9.75 22.41 -6.98
CA GLU A 128 -8.84 21.34 -7.37
C GLU A 128 -7.46 21.50 -6.71
N GLN A 129 -6.92 22.72 -6.71
CA GLN A 129 -5.65 23.01 -6.05
C GLN A 129 -5.71 22.75 -4.55
N ASN A 130 -6.77 23.21 -3.87
CA ASN A 130 -6.96 22.97 -2.44
C ASN A 130 -7.05 21.46 -2.13
N LEU A 131 -7.75 20.70 -2.97
CA LEU A 131 -7.86 19.25 -2.82
C LEU A 131 -6.50 18.57 -3.01
N GLN A 132 -5.72 19.00 -4.01
CA GLN A 132 -4.38 18.48 -4.26
C GLN A 132 -3.45 18.76 -3.08
N GLN A 133 -3.46 19.98 -2.55
CA GLN A 133 -2.68 20.36 -1.37
C GLN A 133 -3.09 19.54 -0.14
N LEU A 134 -4.39 19.35 0.09
CA LEU A 134 -4.90 18.53 1.18
C LEU A 134 -4.41 17.08 1.06
N ASN A 135 -4.53 16.47 -0.13
CA ASN A 135 -4.07 15.11 -0.36
C ASN A 135 -2.56 14.96 -0.12
N VAL A 136 -1.75 15.89 -0.65
CA VAL A 136 -0.29 15.90 -0.42
C VAL A 136 0.04 16.03 1.07
N ALA A 137 -0.67 16.88 1.80
CA ALA A 137 -0.46 17.06 3.23
C ALA A 137 -0.79 15.79 4.03
N LEU A 138 -1.95 15.18 3.76
CA LEU A 138 -2.39 13.96 4.44
C LEU A 138 -1.42 12.81 4.16
N GLU A 139 -1.07 12.59 2.90
CA GLU A 139 -0.15 11.53 2.52
C GLU A 139 1.27 11.74 3.08
N SER A 140 1.79 12.97 3.05
CA SER A 140 3.10 13.25 3.65
C SER A 140 3.11 12.98 5.15
N MET A 141 2.03 13.32 5.87
CA MET A 141 1.88 12.97 7.29
C MET A 141 1.74 11.46 7.51
N LEU A 142 1.06 10.75 6.61
CA LEU A 142 0.98 9.28 6.65
C LEU A 142 2.38 8.67 6.53
N LEU A 143 3.14 9.06 5.51
CA LEU A 143 4.48 8.53 5.23
C LEU A 143 5.46 8.82 6.37
N ILE A 144 5.47 10.04 6.90
CA ILE A 144 6.31 10.37 8.06
C ILE A 144 5.89 9.52 9.26
N GLY A 145 4.59 9.42 9.55
CA GLY A 145 4.09 8.63 10.67
C GLY A 145 4.43 7.14 10.55
N GLN A 146 4.37 6.56 9.35
CA GLN A 146 4.76 5.17 9.10
C GLN A 146 6.27 4.93 9.29
N VAL A 147 7.11 5.88 8.87
CA VAL A 147 8.55 5.84 9.16
C VAL A 147 8.80 5.90 10.67
N GLN A 148 8.12 6.81 11.40
CA GLN A 148 8.26 6.90 12.85
C GLN A 148 7.80 5.62 13.56
N HIS A 149 6.71 5.00 13.09
CA HIS A 149 6.25 3.70 13.59
C HIS A 149 7.36 2.64 13.45
N THR A 150 7.95 2.54 12.26
CA THR A 150 9.01 1.56 11.96
C THR A 150 10.24 1.77 12.83
N ASN A 151 10.54 3.02 13.19
CA ASN A 151 11.62 3.37 14.10
C ASN A 151 11.25 3.20 15.59
N GLY A 152 10.08 2.62 15.91
CA GLY A 152 9.60 2.43 17.28
C GLY A 152 9.10 3.72 17.97
N GLN A 153 9.06 4.85 17.26
CA GLN A 153 8.65 6.15 17.76
C GLN A 153 7.13 6.33 17.68
N TYR A 154 6.39 5.45 18.37
CA TYR A 154 4.92 5.36 18.27
C TYR A 154 4.19 6.64 18.71
N ALA A 155 4.73 7.35 19.71
CA ALA A 155 4.15 8.61 20.17
C ALA A 155 4.25 9.71 19.10
N GLU A 156 5.41 9.86 18.47
CA GLU A 156 5.63 10.84 17.40
C GLU A 156 4.86 10.45 16.13
N SER A 157 4.82 9.15 15.81
CA SER A 157 3.97 8.60 14.74
C SER A 157 2.50 9.03 14.91
N ASN A 158 1.95 8.83 16.11
CA ASN A 158 0.59 9.26 16.45
C ASN A 158 0.38 10.77 16.35
N ARG A 159 1.40 11.59 16.58
CA ARG A 159 1.31 13.05 16.44
C ARG A 159 1.00 13.44 15.00
N PHE A 160 1.65 12.80 14.02
CA PHE A 160 1.37 13.03 12.60
C PHE A 160 -0.02 12.56 12.19
N PHE A 161 -0.42 11.34 12.56
CA PHE A 161 -1.73 10.81 12.21
C PHE A 161 -2.88 11.61 12.84
N LYS A 162 -2.77 12.01 14.11
CA LYS A 162 -3.77 12.86 14.77
C LYS A 162 -3.85 14.24 14.14
N ARG A 163 -2.70 14.83 13.76
CA ARG A 163 -2.67 16.11 13.03
C ARG A 163 -3.36 16.00 11.68
N ALA A 164 -3.14 14.90 10.95
CA ALA A 164 -3.81 14.64 9.68
C ALA A 164 -5.32 14.49 9.85
N LEU A 165 -5.79 13.77 10.88
CA LEU A 165 -7.22 13.67 11.20
C LEU A 165 -7.86 15.03 11.54
N ILE A 166 -7.15 15.91 12.26
CA ILE A 166 -7.61 17.29 12.53
C ILE A 166 -7.70 18.09 11.23
N LEU A 167 -6.69 17.99 10.36
CA LEU A 167 -6.68 18.66 9.06
C LEU A 167 -7.84 18.21 8.19
N LEU A 168 -8.10 16.90 8.13
CA LEU A 168 -9.21 16.32 7.39
C LEU A 168 -10.56 16.82 7.92
N ARG A 169 -10.76 16.84 9.25
CA ARG A 169 -12.00 17.34 9.87
C ARG A 169 -12.25 18.81 9.54
N ARG A 170 -11.21 19.64 9.58
CA ARG A 170 -11.30 21.07 9.25
C ARG A 170 -11.68 21.32 7.78
N ASN A 171 -11.36 20.40 6.90
CA ASN A 171 -11.64 20.51 5.46
C ASN A 171 -12.82 19.64 5.01
N LYS A 172 -13.62 19.08 5.94
CA LYS A 172 -14.71 18.14 5.59
C LYS A 172 -15.71 18.73 4.62
N SER A 173 -16.07 20.00 4.78
CA SER A 173 -17.02 20.72 3.89
C SER A 173 -16.46 20.96 2.48
N ASN A 174 -15.14 20.89 2.32
CA ASN A 174 -14.44 21.21 1.08
C ASN A 174 -14.02 19.94 0.31
N LEU A 175 -14.29 18.75 0.87
CA LEU A 175 -14.03 17.49 0.18
C LEU A 175 -15.15 17.27 -0.84
N PRO A 176 -14.83 17.19 -2.14
CA PRO A 176 -15.86 17.00 -3.17
C PRO A 176 -16.47 15.59 -3.14
N ASN A 177 -15.89 14.67 -2.38
CA ASN A 177 -16.31 13.28 -2.33
C ASN A 177 -16.15 12.69 -0.91
N GLU A 178 -17.25 12.16 -0.37
CA GLU A 178 -17.30 11.45 0.91
C GLU A 178 -16.34 10.25 0.94
N LYS A 179 -16.13 9.56 -0.19
CA LYS A 179 -15.24 8.40 -0.31
C LYS A 179 -13.78 8.73 0.02
N LEU A 180 -13.30 9.90 -0.40
CA LEU A 180 -11.93 10.32 -0.11
C LEU A 180 -11.75 10.60 1.39
N ALA A 181 -12.78 11.15 2.04
CA ALA A 181 -12.78 11.35 3.49
C ALA A 181 -12.77 10.01 4.23
N GLN A 182 -13.61 9.07 3.81
CA GLN A 182 -13.72 7.71 4.37
C GLN A 182 -12.40 6.94 4.23
N TYR A 183 -11.74 7.03 3.07
CA TYR A 183 -10.40 6.47 2.84
C TYR A 183 -9.41 6.98 3.88
N TRP A 184 -9.21 8.31 3.97
CA TRP A 184 -8.23 8.88 4.90
C TRP A 184 -8.59 8.61 6.37
N LEU A 185 -9.87 8.66 6.74
CA LEU A 185 -10.31 8.32 8.09
C LEU A 185 -9.95 6.88 8.45
N THR A 186 -10.26 5.93 7.58
CA THR A 186 -9.94 4.51 7.81
C THR A 186 -8.43 4.31 7.88
N GLU A 187 -7.69 4.88 6.93
CA GLU A 187 -6.23 4.76 6.82
C GLU A 187 -5.51 5.22 8.10
N PHE A 188 -5.83 6.43 8.60
CA PHE A 188 -5.20 6.97 9.81
C PHE A 188 -5.66 6.27 11.10
N ASN A 189 -6.93 5.87 11.20
CA ASN A 189 -7.37 5.14 12.39
C ASN A 189 -6.68 3.77 12.48
N CYS A 190 -6.52 3.05 11.36
CA CYS A 190 -5.76 1.79 11.34
C CYS A 190 -4.31 1.98 11.81
N GLU A 191 -3.61 3.01 11.33
CA GLU A 191 -2.24 3.30 11.78
C GLU A 191 -2.15 3.64 13.28
N ILE A 192 -3.10 4.42 13.79
CA ILE A 192 -3.15 4.77 15.22
C ILE A 192 -3.42 3.52 16.09
N ILE A 193 -4.27 2.60 15.62
CA ILE A 193 -4.52 1.33 16.31
C ILE A 193 -3.21 0.56 16.46
N MET A 194 -2.45 0.40 15.37
CA MET A 194 -1.15 -0.29 15.38
C MET A 194 -0.20 0.30 16.42
N ASN A 195 -0.08 1.63 16.47
CA ASN A 195 0.74 2.32 17.46
C ASN A 195 0.27 2.07 18.89
N TYR A 196 -1.03 2.15 19.14
CA TYR A 196 -1.58 1.92 20.48
C TYR A 196 -1.45 0.47 20.94
N LEU A 197 -1.60 -0.50 20.03
CA LEU A 197 -1.34 -1.90 20.34
C LEU A 197 0.13 -2.11 20.75
N ASN A 198 1.08 -1.49 20.06
CA ASN A 198 2.51 -1.54 20.44
C ASN A 198 2.80 -0.85 21.78
N LEU A 199 2.03 0.18 22.13
CA LEU A 199 2.10 0.86 23.43
C LEU A 199 1.26 0.18 24.53
N ASN A 200 0.65 -0.98 24.25
CA ASN A 200 -0.28 -1.69 25.14
C ASN A 200 -1.48 -0.84 25.61
N LYS A 201 -1.92 0.13 24.80
CA LYS A 201 -3.07 1.00 25.06
C LYS A 201 -4.33 0.46 24.40
N ILE A 202 -4.82 -0.68 24.90
CA ILE A 202 -5.88 -1.46 24.26
C ILE A 202 -7.21 -0.69 24.14
N GLU A 203 -7.60 0.10 25.15
CA GLU A 203 -8.87 0.85 25.11
C GLU A 203 -8.82 2.04 24.14
N ASP A 204 -7.68 2.74 24.07
CA ASP A 204 -7.48 3.78 23.05
C ASP A 204 -7.54 3.18 21.64
N ALA A 205 -6.87 2.03 21.43
CA ALA A 205 -6.94 1.29 20.18
C ALA A 205 -8.39 0.89 19.84
N LYS A 206 -9.19 0.43 20.82
CA LYS A 206 -10.60 0.05 20.62
C LYS A 206 -11.45 1.23 20.12
N GLN A 207 -11.25 2.42 20.69
CA GLN A 207 -11.96 3.63 20.22
C GLN A 207 -11.66 3.94 18.75
N HIS A 208 -10.41 3.81 18.34
CA HIS A 208 -10.01 4.03 16.95
C HIS A 208 -10.50 2.91 16.02
N LEU A 209 -10.58 1.67 16.50
CA LEU A 209 -11.16 0.56 15.74
C LEU A 209 -12.64 0.79 15.44
N ASN A 210 -13.40 1.27 16.42
CA ASN A 210 -14.81 1.63 16.22
C ASN A 210 -14.96 2.75 15.18
N ARG A 211 -14.09 3.76 15.22
CA ARG A 211 -14.07 4.85 14.23
C ARG A 211 -13.74 4.32 12.82
N ALA A 212 -12.70 3.50 12.67
CA ALA A 212 -12.32 2.93 11.38
C ALA A 212 -13.43 2.07 10.77
N THR A 213 -14.13 1.28 11.61
CA THR A 213 -15.26 0.47 11.16
C THR A 213 -16.42 1.34 10.69
N ALA A 214 -16.75 2.40 11.42
CA ALA A 214 -17.88 3.28 11.10
C ALA A 214 -17.66 4.12 9.83
N THR A 215 -16.40 4.25 9.38
CA THR A 215 -16.02 5.06 8.21
C THR A 215 -15.57 4.22 7.02
N LEU A 216 -15.76 2.90 7.07
CA LEU A 216 -15.32 2.00 6.02
C LEU A 216 -16.10 2.24 4.72
N ASP A 217 -15.40 2.56 3.64
CA ASP A 217 -15.96 2.49 2.29
C ASP A 217 -15.86 1.05 1.79
N GLU A 218 -17.00 0.38 1.69
CA GLU A 218 -17.11 -1.02 1.23
C GLU A 218 -16.62 -1.23 -0.21
N ASN A 219 -16.45 -0.17 -0.99
CA ASN A 219 -15.90 -0.23 -2.34
C ASN A 219 -14.37 -0.10 -2.35
N ASN A 220 -13.75 0.28 -1.24
CA ASN A 220 -12.31 0.49 -1.14
C ASN A 220 -11.62 -0.77 -0.59
N ILE A 221 -11.30 -1.68 -1.50
CA ILE A 221 -10.70 -2.98 -1.19
C ILE A 221 -9.41 -2.86 -0.37
N ASP A 222 -8.52 -1.92 -0.70
CA ASP A 222 -7.27 -1.74 0.05
C ASP A 222 -7.53 -1.32 1.51
N SER A 223 -8.54 -0.45 1.73
CA SER A 223 -8.94 -0.04 3.09
C SER A 223 -9.56 -1.21 3.87
N ILE A 224 -10.36 -2.05 3.20
CA ILE A 224 -10.94 -3.25 3.79
C ILE A 224 -9.85 -4.23 4.21
N ILE A 225 -8.91 -4.55 3.31
CA ILE A 225 -7.78 -5.44 3.59
C ILE A 225 -6.98 -4.94 4.80
N LYS A 226 -6.70 -3.64 4.85
CA LYS A 226 -5.99 -3.02 5.96
C LYS A 226 -6.77 -3.10 7.27
N LEU A 227 -8.06 -2.82 7.26
CA LEU A 227 -8.91 -2.87 8.46
C LEU A 227 -9.02 -4.30 8.99
N ILE A 228 -9.26 -5.29 8.13
CA ILE A 228 -9.33 -6.70 8.53
C ILE A 228 -8.00 -7.14 9.16
N SER A 229 -6.86 -6.82 8.52
CA SER A 229 -5.53 -7.13 9.07
C SER A 229 -5.33 -6.51 10.45
N THR A 230 -5.80 -5.27 10.63
CA THR A 230 -5.74 -4.55 11.91
C THR A 230 -6.63 -5.20 12.97
N ILE A 231 -7.82 -5.68 12.60
CA ILE A 231 -8.74 -6.39 13.51
C ILE A 231 -8.14 -7.72 13.98
N ILE A 232 -7.51 -8.48 13.08
CA ILE A 232 -6.83 -9.74 13.45
C ILE A 232 -5.74 -9.46 14.47
N LEU A 233 -4.86 -8.48 14.20
CA LEU A 233 -3.79 -8.14 15.12
C LEU A 233 -4.32 -7.63 16.47
N PHE A 234 -5.41 -6.87 16.46
CA PHE A 234 -6.07 -6.41 17.67
C PHE A 234 -6.53 -7.60 18.53
N GLY A 235 -7.11 -8.64 17.90
CA GLY A 235 -7.45 -9.90 18.56
C GLY A 235 -6.23 -10.61 19.13
N ASP A 236 -5.17 -10.80 18.34
CA ASP A 236 -3.95 -11.51 18.74
C ASP A 236 -3.23 -10.84 19.93
N LYS A 237 -3.34 -9.51 20.06
CA LYS A 237 -2.70 -8.73 21.14
C LYS A 237 -3.47 -8.74 22.46
N ARG A 238 -4.70 -9.26 22.51
CA ARG A 238 -5.46 -9.33 23.76
C ARG A 238 -5.05 -10.55 24.58
N GLN A 239 -4.88 -10.33 25.88
CA GLN A 239 -4.59 -11.41 26.84
C GLN A 239 -5.85 -12.19 27.25
N ASP A 240 -7.02 -11.58 27.13
CA ASP A 240 -8.32 -12.22 27.39
C ASP A 240 -8.86 -12.87 26.12
N LYS A 241 -8.73 -14.20 26.06
CA LYS A 241 -9.16 -15.08 24.96
C LYS A 241 -10.65 -14.96 24.63
N SER A 242 -11.51 -14.82 25.65
CA SER A 242 -12.96 -14.72 25.44
C SER A 242 -13.35 -13.45 24.66
N SER A 243 -12.53 -12.40 24.77
CA SER A 243 -12.74 -11.14 24.06
C SER A 243 -12.13 -11.11 22.65
N ALA A 244 -11.24 -12.03 22.29
CA ALA A 244 -10.57 -12.07 20.98
C ALA A 244 -11.49 -12.61 19.88
N ALA A 245 -12.32 -13.60 20.20
CA ALA A 245 -13.23 -14.27 19.26
C ALA A 245 -14.17 -13.30 18.52
N GLN A 246 -14.70 -12.28 19.20
CA GLN A 246 -15.57 -11.27 18.57
C GLN A 246 -14.86 -10.51 17.43
N TYR A 247 -13.55 -10.30 17.55
CA TYR A 247 -12.76 -9.59 16.54
C TYR A 247 -12.50 -10.48 15.34
N TYR A 248 -12.19 -11.76 15.55
CA TYR A 248 -12.02 -12.71 14.45
C TYR A 248 -13.33 -12.95 13.71
N LYS A 249 -14.46 -13.05 14.43
CA LYS A 249 -15.80 -13.10 13.82
C LYS A 249 -16.07 -11.86 12.95
N LYS A 250 -15.78 -10.67 13.46
CA LYS A 250 -15.90 -9.43 12.69
C LYS A 250 -14.97 -9.39 11.47
N ALA A 251 -13.72 -9.83 11.60
CA ALA A 251 -12.79 -9.94 10.49
C ALA A 251 -13.32 -10.90 9.41
N LEU A 252 -13.88 -12.04 9.81
CA LEU A 252 -14.51 -13.01 8.93
C LEU A 252 -15.74 -12.45 8.23
N GLU A 253 -16.59 -11.67 8.90
CA GLU A 253 -17.74 -11.02 8.28
C GLU A 253 -17.35 -10.02 7.19
N LEU A 254 -16.22 -9.33 7.37
CA LEU A 254 -15.70 -8.37 6.39
C LEU A 254 -15.10 -9.04 5.15
N THR A 255 -14.82 -10.36 5.16
CA THR A 255 -14.26 -11.04 3.98
C THR A 255 -15.21 -11.05 2.79
N LYS A 256 -16.53 -10.90 3.03
CA LYS A 256 -17.54 -10.81 1.97
C LYS A 256 -17.24 -9.70 0.96
N PHE A 257 -16.52 -8.65 1.36
CA PHE A 257 -16.15 -7.54 0.48
C PHE A 257 -14.91 -7.83 -0.39
N ILE A 258 -14.09 -8.80 0.01
CA ILE A 258 -12.86 -9.17 -0.71
C ILE A 258 -12.98 -10.53 -1.41
N GLN A 259 -14.08 -11.26 -1.24
CA GLN A 259 -14.29 -12.61 -1.79
C GLN A 259 -14.24 -12.72 -3.31
N ASN A 260 -14.35 -11.60 -4.03
CA ASN A 260 -14.27 -11.58 -5.50
C ASN A 260 -12.88 -11.16 -6.00
N GLN A 261 -11.97 -10.80 -5.09
CA GLN A 261 -10.62 -10.37 -5.45
C GLN A 261 -9.76 -11.59 -5.71
N ARG A 262 -9.07 -11.58 -6.84
CA ARG A 262 -8.14 -12.62 -7.25
C ARG A 262 -6.73 -12.09 -7.14
N ASP A 263 -6.27 -11.71 -5.96
CA ASP A 263 -4.88 -11.34 -5.74
C ASP A 263 -4.31 -12.02 -4.50
N ILE A 264 -3.01 -12.34 -4.55
CA ILE A 264 -2.31 -13.06 -3.48
C ILE A 264 -2.50 -12.40 -2.11
N ARG A 265 -2.55 -11.07 -2.02
CA ARG A 265 -2.72 -10.37 -0.72
C ARG A 265 -4.07 -10.68 -0.08
N THR A 266 -5.11 -10.80 -0.89
CA THR A 266 -6.44 -11.20 -0.42
C THR A 266 -6.45 -12.66 0.05
N ALA A 267 -5.80 -13.55 -0.70
CA ALA A 267 -5.66 -14.96 -0.31
C ALA A 267 -4.88 -15.11 1.02
N ASP A 268 -3.76 -14.41 1.17
CA ASP A 268 -2.96 -14.39 2.40
C ASP A 268 -3.82 -13.92 3.59
N LEU A 269 -4.63 -12.89 3.39
CA LEU A 269 -5.53 -12.37 4.42
C LEU A 269 -6.62 -13.38 4.82
N MET A 270 -7.25 -14.05 3.85
CA MET A 270 -8.24 -15.10 4.12
C MET A 270 -7.64 -16.24 4.96
N VAL A 271 -6.45 -16.71 4.61
CA VAL A 271 -5.73 -17.73 5.38
C VAL A 271 -5.43 -17.24 6.80
N ASN A 272 -4.99 -15.99 6.96
CA ASN A 272 -4.69 -15.41 8.27
C ASN A 272 -5.93 -15.32 9.18
N ILE A 273 -7.09 -14.96 8.64
CA ILE A 273 -8.36 -14.94 9.40
C ILE A 273 -8.71 -16.34 9.87
N VAL A 274 -8.55 -17.34 9.00
CA VAL A 274 -8.84 -18.73 9.35
C VAL A 274 -7.90 -19.25 10.43
N ARG A 275 -6.61 -18.96 10.29
CA ARG A 275 -5.61 -19.29 11.32
C ARG A 275 -5.93 -18.60 12.65
N ALA A 276 -6.32 -17.33 12.64
CA ALA A 276 -6.66 -16.61 13.86
C ALA A 276 -7.94 -17.17 14.52
N SER A 277 -8.96 -17.46 13.73
CA SER A 277 -10.24 -18.00 14.21
C SER A 277 -10.10 -19.41 14.79
N THR A 278 -9.26 -20.26 14.21
CA THR A 278 -9.03 -21.65 14.69
C THR A 278 -8.19 -21.74 15.96
N LYS A 279 -7.38 -20.72 16.31
CA LYS A 279 -6.65 -20.67 17.58
C LYS A 279 -7.59 -20.62 18.79
N GLU A 280 -8.75 -19.97 18.64
CA GLU A 280 -9.74 -19.83 19.71
C GLU A 280 -10.64 -21.07 19.73
N LYS A 281 -10.30 -22.04 20.59
CA LYS A 281 -10.98 -23.34 20.76
C LYS A 281 -12.44 -23.28 21.24
N GLN A 282 -13.11 -22.12 21.21
CA GLN A 282 -14.47 -21.99 21.73
C GLN A 282 -15.51 -22.04 20.60
N GLN A 283 -16.40 -23.04 20.70
CA GLN A 283 -17.69 -23.22 20.02
C GLN A 283 -17.92 -22.26 18.84
N GLN A 284 -17.19 -22.50 17.75
CA GLN A 284 -17.55 -21.90 16.48
C GLN A 284 -18.90 -22.45 16.09
N GLN A 285 -19.85 -21.57 15.80
CA GLN A 285 -21.14 -22.00 15.26
C GLN A 285 -20.90 -22.69 13.92
N GLN A 286 -21.70 -23.69 13.57
CA GLN A 286 -21.54 -24.44 12.32
C GLN A 286 -21.52 -23.53 11.06
N GLN A 287 -22.21 -22.38 11.13
CA GLN A 287 -22.20 -21.34 10.10
C GLN A 287 -20.81 -20.67 9.93
N ASP A 288 -20.04 -20.54 11.00
CA ASP A 288 -18.71 -19.95 10.96
C ASP A 288 -17.70 -20.95 10.35
N PHE A 289 -17.81 -22.25 10.65
CA PHE A 289 -16.99 -23.29 10.00
C PHE A 289 -17.12 -23.30 8.47
N HIS A 290 -18.35 -23.21 7.94
CA HIS A 290 -18.56 -23.17 6.49
C HIS A 290 -17.89 -21.93 5.87
N LYS A 291 -17.95 -20.76 6.53
CA LYS A 291 -17.28 -19.54 6.04
C LYS A 291 -15.76 -19.67 6.07
N LEU A 292 -15.20 -20.25 7.13
CA LEU A 292 -13.77 -20.49 7.25
C LEU A 292 -13.26 -21.43 6.15
N ARG A 293 -13.98 -22.53 5.91
CA ARG A 293 -13.69 -23.45 4.82
C ARG A 293 -13.73 -22.77 3.46
N HIS A 294 -14.80 -22.01 3.18
CA HIS A 294 -14.92 -21.25 1.93
C HIS A 294 -13.76 -20.27 1.73
N CYS A 295 -13.30 -19.60 2.79
CA CYS A 295 -12.14 -18.70 2.73
C CYS A 295 -10.86 -19.45 2.32
N LEU A 296 -10.61 -20.65 2.88
CA LEU A 296 -9.45 -21.46 2.50
C LEU A 296 -9.54 -22.00 1.08
N GLU A 297 -10.69 -22.54 0.69
CA GLU A 297 -10.91 -23.05 -0.68
C GLU A 297 -10.67 -21.94 -1.71
N HIS A 298 -11.20 -20.73 -1.45
CA HIS A 298 -10.98 -19.58 -2.31
C HIS A 298 -9.52 -19.14 -2.36
N ALA A 299 -8.84 -19.05 -1.20
CA ALA A 299 -7.42 -18.72 -1.15
C ALA A 299 -6.56 -19.74 -1.90
N MET A 300 -6.88 -21.03 -1.79
CA MET A 300 -6.21 -22.10 -2.53
C MET A 300 -6.39 -21.96 -4.04
N THR A 301 -7.60 -21.63 -4.51
CA THR A 301 -7.84 -21.35 -5.94
C THR A 301 -6.93 -20.23 -6.43
N ILE A 302 -6.84 -19.12 -5.69
CA ILE A 302 -5.97 -17.99 -6.05
C ILE A 302 -4.50 -18.41 -6.11
N TYR A 303 -4.01 -19.14 -5.10
CA TYR A 303 -2.61 -19.59 -5.08
C TYR A 303 -2.29 -20.53 -6.23
N ILE A 304 -3.15 -21.49 -6.53
CA ILE A 304 -2.96 -22.44 -7.64
C ILE A 304 -2.93 -21.70 -8.97
N GLU A 305 -3.83 -20.71 -9.17
CA GLU A 305 -3.89 -19.90 -10.38
C GLU A 305 -2.66 -18.99 -10.55
N GLN A 306 -2.12 -18.42 -9.47
CA GLN A 306 -1.11 -17.34 -9.56
C GLN A 306 0.32 -17.77 -9.32
N LEU A 307 0.56 -18.77 -8.47
CA LEU A 307 1.91 -19.18 -8.09
C LEU A 307 2.48 -20.24 -9.03
N LEU A 308 1.62 -21.01 -9.70
CA LEU A 308 1.95 -22.04 -10.69
C LEU A 308 2.92 -23.14 -10.19
N ASP A 309 3.27 -23.12 -8.91
CA ASP A 309 4.10 -24.10 -8.21
C ASP A 309 3.32 -24.70 -7.04
N LYS A 310 2.95 -25.97 -7.17
CA LYS A 310 2.19 -26.72 -6.15
C LYS A 310 2.99 -26.96 -4.86
N SER A 311 4.31 -26.74 -4.89
CA SER A 311 5.18 -26.84 -3.73
C SER A 311 5.33 -25.52 -2.95
N ASP A 312 4.66 -24.44 -3.37
CA ASP A 312 4.68 -23.19 -2.64
C ASP A 312 4.15 -23.37 -1.21
N VAL A 313 4.89 -22.83 -0.24
CA VAL A 313 4.62 -22.96 1.20
C VAL A 313 3.21 -22.48 1.55
N ARG A 314 2.68 -21.46 0.86
CA ARG A 314 1.31 -20.96 1.10
C ARG A 314 0.24 -21.98 0.73
N ILE A 315 0.45 -22.73 -0.36
CA ILE A 315 -0.47 -23.80 -0.78
C ILE A 315 -0.44 -24.94 0.25
N ILE A 316 0.76 -25.35 0.67
CA ILE A 316 0.94 -26.41 1.66
C ILE A 316 0.28 -26.02 2.98
N ASP A 317 0.52 -24.79 3.47
CA ASP A 317 -0.04 -24.30 4.73
C ASP A 317 -1.58 -24.18 4.67
N ALA A 318 -2.13 -23.61 3.60
CA ALA A 318 -3.57 -23.52 3.42
C ALA A 318 -4.23 -24.90 3.37
N ASN A 319 -3.61 -25.88 2.71
CA ASN A 319 -4.11 -27.25 2.65
C ASN A 319 -4.06 -27.94 4.03
N ASN A 320 -2.99 -27.74 4.79
CA ASN A 320 -2.88 -28.25 6.16
C ASN A 320 -3.97 -27.66 7.08
N LEU A 321 -4.26 -26.36 6.96
CA LEU A 321 -5.35 -25.71 7.69
C LEU A 321 -6.71 -26.27 7.28
N LEU A 322 -6.93 -26.53 5.98
CA LEU A 322 -8.17 -27.08 5.47
C LEU A 322 -8.41 -28.51 6.00
N GLN A 323 -7.36 -29.34 6.04
CA GLN A 323 -7.43 -30.67 6.62
C GLN A 323 -7.78 -30.63 8.11
N LYS A 324 -7.17 -29.73 8.89
CA LYS A 324 -7.50 -29.55 10.31
C LYS A 324 -8.98 -29.19 10.51
N LEU A 325 -9.50 -28.24 9.74
CA LEU A 325 -10.91 -27.84 9.80
C LEU A 325 -11.88 -28.99 9.43
N ASN A 326 -11.47 -29.88 8.52
CA ASN A 326 -12.28 -31.02 8.13
C ASN A 326 -12.30 -32.12 9.21
N MET A 327 -11.18 -32.34 9.92
CA MET A 327 -11.13 -33.30 11.03
C MET A 327 -11.93 -32.81 12.24
N GLU A 328 -11.91 -31.52 12.54
CA GLU A 328 -12.68 -30.93 13.65
C GLU A 328 -14.20 -31.03 13.43
N ASN A 329 -14.67 -31.08 12.17
CA ASN A 329 -16.10 -31.30 11.85
C ASN A 329 -16.54 -32.77 11.92
N SER A 330 -15.61 -33.74 11.91
CA SER A 330 -15.96 -35.17 11.95
C SER A 330 -16.12 -35.74 13.36
N ASP A 331 -15.62 -35.07 14.39
CA ASP A 331 -15.67 -35.54 15.78
C ASP A 331 -17.02 -35.30 16.49
N ASP A 332 -17.95 -34.56 15.89
CA ASP A 332 -19.34 -34.40 16.38
C ASP A 332 -20.27 -35.56 15.95
N GLY A 333 -19.71 -36.66 15.41
CA GLY A 333 -20.45 -37.68 14.66
C GLY A 333 -20.23 -39.14 15.08
N PHE A 334 -20.06 -39.46 16.36
CA PHE A 334 -20.27 -40.84 16.84
C PHE A 334 -21.07 -40.86 18.15
N PRO A 335 -22.37 -41.20 18.13
CA PRO A 335 -22.99 -41.75 19.31
C PRO A 335 -22.40 -43.14 19.50
N PHE A 336 -21.48 -43.30 20.46
CA PHE A 336 -21.13 -44.62 20.95
C PHE A 336 -22.40 -45.23 21.55
N TYR A 337 -23.07 -46.09 20.77
CA TYR A 337 -23.92 -47.13 21.31
C TYR A 337 -23.03 -48.10 22.09
N LYS A 338 -23.13 -48.07 23.42
CA LYS A 338 -23.33 -49.25 24.26
C LYS A 338 -23.79 -48.86 25.64
#